data_AF-A0A7X7N8J1-F1
#
_entry.id   AF-A0A7X7N8J1-F1
#
_cell.length_a   1.000
_cell.length_b   1.000
_cell.length_c   1.000
_cell.angle_alpha   90.00
_cell.angle_beta   90.00
_cell.angle_gamma   90.00
#
_symmetry.space_group_name_H-M   'P 1'
#
loop_
_entity.id
_entity.type
_entity.pdbx_description
1 polymer ?
#
loop_
_entity_poly.entity_id
_entity_poly.type
_entity_poly.pdbx_seq_one_letter_code
_entity_poly.pdbx_strand_id
1 'polypeptide(L)'
;MDKREWFKSAKFGMMIHWGLYSLPAGEWKGARMPYIGEWVQQYFRIPNAEYHALAPAFNPILFNADEWVQLAVDAGMKYMVITSKHHDGFAMYHSKVSKLNIVDATPFKRDVIGELAEACRKHGIKFGLYYSQDLDWSEPNGGGYTRGKTWGRGSAGWTNDWDFPDNENKNYTQCYEAKIKPQVKEILTQYGDLCLIWFDTPTTLSLEQSKELADMVHKYQPNCLVNSRIGNGMGDYRSMGDNEIPDETMPEGLFESACTINDTWGYKSFDNNWKSADRIIELKEHLNARGLNYLLNVGPDYLGRIPAPSVEVLRQVGQRLS
;
A
#
# COMPACT_ATOMS: atom_id res chain seq x y z
N MET A 1 -6.20 2.80 26.02
CA MET A 1 -6.08 1.47 25.38
C MET A 1 -4.70 1.40 24.77
N ASP A 2 -3.92 0.39 25.13
CA ASP A 2 -2.58 0.18 24.55
C ASP A 2 -2.66 -0.14 23.04
N LYS A 3 -1.60 0.12 22.26
CA LYS A 3 -1.58 -0.10 20.80
C LYS A 3 -1.86 -1.56 20.41
N ARG A 4 -1.39 -2.52 21.22
CA ARG A 4 -1.59 -3.95 20.97
C ARG A 4 -3.03 -4.36 21.30
N GLU A 5 -3.59 -3.84 22.39
CA GLU A 5 -5.00 -4.05 22.76
C GLU A 5 -5.96 -3.49 21.70
N TRP A 6 -5.66 -2.28 21.22
CA TRP A 6 -6.41 -1.67 20.13
C TRP A 6 -6.34 -2.55 18.88
N PHE A 7 -5.16 -2.98 18.45
CA PHE A 7 -5.05 -3.78 17.24
C PHE A 7 -5.80 -5.11 17.34
N LYS A 8 -5.78 -5.78 18.51
CA LYS A 8 -6.57 -7.02 18.74
C LYS A 8 -8.08 -6.82 18.63
N SER A 9 -8.56 -5.61 18.96
CA SER A 9 -9.98 -5.26 18.92
C SER A 9 -10.40 -4.57 17.62
N ALA A 10 -9.45 -4.16 16.76
CA ALA A 10 -9.74 -3.44 15.52
C ALA A 10 -10.52 -4.29 14.51
N LYS A 11 -10.14 -5.56 14.33
CA LYS A 11 -10.80 -6.60 13.52
C LYS A 11 -10.95 -6.33 12.01
N PHE A 12 -11.17 -5.09 11.59
CA PHE A 12 -11.49 -4.78 10.19
C PHE A 12 -10.96 -3.40 9.80
N GLY A 13 -10.23 -3.33 8.69
CA GLY A 13 -9.64 -2.10 8.15
C GLY A 13 -9.74 -1.99 6.64
N MET A 14 -9.58 -0.78 6.13
CA MET A 14 -9.49 -0.48 4.69
C MET A 14 -8.04 -0.37 4.26
N MET A 15 -7.65 -1.03 3.17
CA MET A 15 -6.41 -0.74 2.46
C MET A 15 -6.71 0.00 1.15
N ILE A 16 -5.80 0.86 0.73
CA ILE A 16 -5.94 1.64 -0.50
C ILE A 16 -4.63 1.57 -1.28
N HIS A 17 -4.70 1.07 -2.52
CA HIS A 17 -3.62 1.17 -3.50
C HIS A 17 -3.98 2.20 -4.56
N TRP A 18 -3.26 3.32 -4.53
CA TRP A 18 -3.44 4.38 -5.49
C TRP A 18 -2.11 5.05 -5.85
N GLY A 19 -1.95 5.37 -7.14
CA GLY A 19 -0.71 5.88 -7.72
C GLY A 19 -0.83 6.01 -9.24
N LEU A 20 0.29 6.31 -9.92
CA LEU A 20 0.32 6.50 -11.38
C LEU A 20 -0.20 5.28 -12.14
N TYR A 21 0.00 4.07 -11.60
CA TYR A 21 -0.48 2.81 -12.18
C TYR A 21 -2.01 2.72 -12.33
N SER A 22 -2.78 3.59 -11.66
CA SER A 22 -4.23 3.67 -11.85
C SER A 22 -4.66 4.31 -13.19
N LEU A 23 -3.78 5.08 -13.85
CA LEU A 23 -4.00 5.62 -15.20
C LEU A 23 -4.03 4.54 -16.29
N PRO A 24 -2.99 3.69 -16.45
CA PRO A 24 -3.02 2.61 -17.42
C PRO A 24 -4.02 1.50 -17.02
N ALA A 25 -4.42 1.42 -15.75
CA ALA A 25 -5.47 0.53 -15.27
C ALA A 25 -5.29 -0.94 -15.72
N GLY A 26 -4.06 -1.42 -15.68
CA GLY A 26 -3.65 -2.77 -16.08
C GLY A 26 -3.54 -3.01 -17.60
N GLU A 27 -3.69 -1.98 -18.44
CA GLU A 27 -3.51 -2.06 -19.89
C GLU A 27 -2.41 -1.08 -20.35
N TRP A 28 -1.52 -1.53 -21.24
CA TRP A 28 -0.48 -0.69 -21.82
C TRP A 28 -0.38 -0.94 -23.32
N LYS A 29 -0.50 0.11 -24.13
CA LYS A 29 -0.39 0.05 -25.61
C LYS A 29 -1.25 -1.07 -26.24
N GLY A 30 -2.48 -1.23 -25.74
CA GLY A 30 -3.46 -2.22 -26.22
C GLY A 30 -3.24 -3.65 -25.71
N ALA A 31 -2.23 -3.89 -24.87
CA ALA A 31 -1.98 -5.17 -24.22
C ALA A 31 -2.43 -5.14 -22.76
N ARG A 32 -3.11 -6.20 -22.33
CA ARG A 32 -3.64 -6.35 -20.96
C ARG A 32 -2.72 -7.19 -20.10
N MET A 33 -2.40 -6.70 -18.89
CA MET A 33 -1.59 -7.43 -17.92
C MET A 33 -2.42 -8.56 -17.26
N PRO A 34 -1.92 -9.80 -17.21
CA PRO A 34 -2.62 -10.93 -16.60
C PRO A 34 -2.51 -10.94 -15.07
N TYR A 35 -1.61 -10.15 -14.49
CA TYR A 35 -1.36 -10.05 -13.05
C TYR A 35 -2.01 -8.80 -12.43
N ILE A 36 -1.58 -8.44 -11.22
CA ILE A 36 -2.06 -7.31 -10.41
C ILE A 36 -1.70 -5.95 -11.03
N GLY A 37 -2.67 -5.03 -11.05
CA GLY A 37 -2.70 -3.78 -11.81
C GLY A 37 -1.56 -2.79 -11.50
N GLU A 38 -1.13 -2.73 -10.26
CA GLU A 38 -0.07 -1.83 -9.77
C GLU A 38 1.35 -2.23 -10.21
N TRP A 39 1.52 -3.44 -10.75
CA TRP A 39 2.78 -3.94 -11.32
C TRP A 39 2.93 -3.70 -12.83
N VAL A 40 2.06 -2.87 -13.42
CA VAL A 40 2.02 -2.58 -14.85
C VAL A 40 3.36 -2.08 -15.40
N GLN A 41 4.08 -1.24 -14.64
CA GLN A 41 5.40 -0.74 -15.03
C GLN A 41 6.41 -1.88 -15.20
N GLN A 42 6.48 -2.77 -14.20
CA GLN A 42 7.37 -3.94 -14.21
C GLN A 42 7.02 -4.91 -15.33
N TYR A 43 5.74 -5.25 -15.46
CA TYR A 43 5.29 -6.28 -16.41
C TYR A 43 5.55 -5.87 -17.85
N PHE A 44 5.21 -4.64 -18.23
CA PHE A 44 5.46 -4.11 -19.56
C PHE A 44 6.85 -3.49 -19.73
N ARG A 45 7.68 -3.50 -18.67
CA ARG A 45 9.03 -2.88 -18.63
C ARG A 45 8.98 -1.45 -19.18
N ILE A 46 8.04 -0.66 -18.67
CA ILE A 46 7.77 0.70 -19.15
C ILE A 46 8.93 1.60 -18.69
N PRO A 47 9.70 2.21 -19.62
CA PRO A 47 10.80 3.09 -19.26
C PRO A 47 10.34 4.21 -18.33
N ASN A 48 11.18 4.57 -17.35
CA ASN A 48 10.87 5.63 -16.37
C ASN A 48 10.47 6.93 -17.05
N ALA A 49 11.15 7.32 -18.13
CA ALA A 49 10.79 8.52 -18.90
C ALA A 49 9.33 8.48 -19.43
N GLU A 50 8.85 7.31 -19.85
CA GLU A 50 7.49 7.12 -20.36
C GLU A 50 6.47 7.00 -19.22
N TYR A 51 6.82 6.24 -18.16
CA TYR A 51 5.94 6.04 -17.01
C TYR A 51 5.76 7.33 -16.19
N HIS A 52 6.83 8.08 -15.94
CA HIS A 52 6.77 9.35 -15.20
C HIS A 52 6.03 10.44 -15.99
N ALA A 53 5.98 10.34 -17.33
CA ALA A 53 5.17 11.21 -18.18
C ALA A 53 3.65 11.02 -18.00
N LEU A 54 3.22 10.03 -17.21
CA LEU A 54 1.84 9.92 -16.74
C LEU A 54 1.48 10.97 -15.68
N ALA A 55 2.44 11.48 -14.90
CA ALA A 55 2.17 12.40 -13.80
C ALA A 55 1.50 13.73 -14.25
N PRO A 56 1.89 14.35 -15.39
CA PRO A 56 1.15 15.49 -15.95
C PRO A 56 -0.31 15.21 -16.34
N ALA A 57 -0.68 13.95 -16.58
CA ALA A 57 -2.05 13.53 -16.87
C ALA A 57 -2.83 13.11 -15.60
N PHE A 58 -2.14 12.95 -14.46
CA PHE A 58 -2.75 12.52 -13.21
C PHE A 58 -3.46 13.70 -12.52
N ASN A 59 -4.76 13.87 -12.81
CA ASN A 59 -5.60 14.93 -12.22
C ASN A 59 -6.90 14.35 -11.65
N PRO A 60 -6.87 13.78 -10.44
CA PRO A 60 -8.04 13.12 -9.85
C PRO A 60 -9.07 14.12 -9.31
N ILE A 61 -9.79 14.76 -10.22
CA ILE A 61 -10.78 15.81 -9.92
C ILE A 61 -11.98 15.33 -9.09
N LEU A 62 -12.17 14.02 -8.94
CA LEU A 62 -13.24 13.42 -8.13
C LEU A 62 -12.72 12.85 -6.80
N PHE A 63 -11.43 13.04 -6.47
CA PHE A 63 -10.91 12.63 -5.17
C PHE A 63 -11.52 13.46 -4.03
N ASN A 64 -12.09 12.74 -3.07
CA ASN A 64 -12.64 13.28 -1.84
C ASN A 64 -12.28 12.37 -0.65
N ALA A 65 -11.37 12.85 0.22
CA ALA A 65 -10.93 12.11 1.39
C ALA A 65 -12.07 11.82 2.39
N ASP A 66 -12.99 12.77 2.58
CA ASP A 66 -14.15 12.60 3.47
C ASP A 66 -15.05 11.46 2.98
N GLU A 67 -15.29 11.34 1.67
CA GLU A 67 -16.11 10.26 1.10
C GLU A 67 -15.45 8.89 1.25
N TRP A 68 -14.14 8.81 1.04
CA TRP A 68 -13.39 7.55 1.21
C TRP A 68 -13.40 7.08 2.67
N VAL A 69 -13.17 8.00 3.61
CA VAL A 69 -13.20 7.68 5.04
C VAL A 69 -14.61 7.36 5.50
N GLN A 70 -15.62 8.10 5.05
CA GLN A 70 -17.03 7.79 5.34
C GLN A 70 -17.40 6.39 4.84
N LEU A 71 -16.94 5.97 3.67
CA LEU A 71 -17.17 4.59 3.20
C LEU A 71 -16.57 3.54 4.13
N ALA A 72 -15.38 3.79 4.69
CA ALA A 72 -14.78 2.90 5.69
C ALA A 72 -15.62 2.84 6.98
N VAL A 73 -16.11 3.99 7.45
CA VAL A 73 -17.02 4.09 8.61
C VAL A 73 -18.31 3.30 8.34
N ASP A 74 -18.94 3.53 7.19
CA ASP A 74 -20.18 2.87 6.78
C ASP A 74 -20.01 1.35 6.73
N ALA A 75 -18.84 0.86 6.30
CA ALA A 75 -18.51 -0.57 6.26
C ALA A 75 -18.13 -1.17 7.63
N GLY A 76 -18.09 -0.36 8.70
CA GLY A 76 -17.75 -0.80 10.05
C GLY A 76 -16.24 -0.97 10.31
N MET A 77 -15.38 -0.47 9.42
CA MET A 77 -13.93 -0.53 9.56
C MET A 77 -13.42 0.43 10.65
N LYS A 78 -12.28 0.11 11.26
CA LYS A 78 -11.69 0.86 12.40
C LYS A 78 -10.39 1.59 12.07
N TYR A 79 -9.78 1.25 10.94
CA TYR A 79 -8.54 1.86 10.47
C TYR A 79 -8.45 1.86 8.95
N MET A 80 -7.60 2.72 8.42
CA MET A 80 -7.33 2.87 7.00
C MET A 80 -5.82 2.89 6.76
N VAL A 81 -5.34 2.18 5.74
CA VAL A 81 -3.95 2.09 5.33
C VAL A 81 -3.84 2.43 3.85
N ILE A 82 -3.05 3.43 3.48
CA ILE A 82 -2.89 3.84 2.07
C ILE A 82 -1.43 3.83 1.63
N THR A 83 -1.18 3.48 0.36
CA THR A 83 0.11 3.60 -0.30
C THR A 83 0.62 5.04 -0.31
N SER A 84 1.52 5.38 0.62
CA SER A 84 2.24 6.67 0.59
C SER A 84 3.30 6.70 -0.52
N LYS A 85 3.89 5.54 -0.84
CA LYS A 85 4.72 5.27 -2.02
C LYS A 85 4.68 3.78 -2.35
N HIS A 86 4.37 3.42 -3.59
CA HIS A 86 4.43 2.03 -4.07
C HIS A 86 5.81 1.73 -4.72
N HIS A 87 5.97 0.53 -5.29
CA HIS A 87 7.22 0.12 -5.94
C HIS A 87 7.63 1.00 -7.13
N ASP A 88 6.68 1.67 -7.79
CA ASP A 88 6.97 2.59 -8.89
C ASP A 88 7.78 3.82 -8.44
N GLY A 89 7.87 4.08 -7.13
CA GLY A 89 8.67 5.17 -6.57
C GLY A 89 7.98 6.53 -6.55
N PHE A 90 6.71 6.60 -6.97
CA PHE A 90 5.92 7.83 -6.95
C PHE A 90 5.29 8.06 -5.57
N ALA A 91 5.58 9.20 -4.95
CA ALA A 91 5.04 9.53 -3.63
C ALA A 91 3.64 10.17 -3.74
N MET A 92 2.67 9.64 -2.99
CA MET A 92 1.29 10.15 -2.92
C MET A 92 1.11 11.29 -1.91
N TYR A 93 2.22 11.91 -1.49
CA TYR A 93 2.29 12.99 -0.52
C TYR A 93 3.33 14.04 -0.94
N HIS A 94 3.37 15.21 -0.30
CA HIS A 94 4.34 16.25 -0.66
C HIS A 94 5.76 15.98 -0.13
N SER A 95 6.46 15.03 -0.74
CA SER A 95 7.88 14.76 -0.41
C SER A 95 8.77 15.95 -0.77
N LYS A 96 9.69 16.33 0.13
CA LYS A 96 10.78 17.28 -0.13
C LYS A 96 12.02 16.59 -0.69
N VAL A 97 12.14 15.28 -0.47
CA VAL A 97 13.25 14.45 -0.93
C VAL A 97 13.23 14.25 -2.44
N SER A 98 12.05 14.05 -3.04
CA SER A 98 11.91 13.80 -4.48
C SER A 98 10.76 14.61 -5.08
N LYS A 99 10.99 15.16 -6.27
CA LYS A 99 9.97 15.85 -7.07
C LYS A 99 9.00 14.92 -7.78
N LEU A 100 9.29 13.61 -7.79
CA LEU A 100 8.37 12.60 -8.29
C LEU A 100 7.30 12.29 -7.23
N ASN A 101 6.39 13.24 -7.05
CA ASN A 101 5.31 13.16 -6.08
C ASN A 101 4.03 13.84 -6.58
N ILE A 102 2.88 13.49 -5.98
CA ILE A 102 1.57 13.97 -6.41
C ILE A 102 1.42 15.50 -6.38
N VAL A 103 2.16 16.20 -5.52
CA VAL A 103 2.04 17.66 -5.39
C VAL A 103 2.90 18.38 -6.42
N ASP A 104 4.15 17.97 -6.58
CA ASP A 104 5.10 18.63 -7.46
C ASP A 104 4.95 18.21 -8.94
N ALA A 105 4.67 16.94 -9.22
CA ALA A 105 4.73 16.37 -10.57
C ALA A 105 3.38 16.36 -11.32
N THR A 106 2.27 16.71 -10.67
CA THR A 106 0.93 16.60 -11.25
C THR A 106 0.20 17.95 -11.25
N PRO A 107 -0.80 18.14 -12.14
CA PRO A 107 -1.68 19.30 -12.08
C PRO A 107 -2.59 19.32 -10.83
N PHE A 108 -2.71 18.19 -10.11
CA PHE A 108 -3.60 18.07 -8.96
C PHE A 108 -3.13 18.88 -7.75
N LYS A 109 -1.80 18.91 -7.51
CA LYS A 109 -1.12 19.76 -6.51
C LYS A 109 -1.68 19.68 -5.08
N ARG A 110 -2.28 18.55 -4.71
CA ARG A 110 -2.90 18.30 -3.40
C ARG A 110 -2.22 17.13 -2.70
N ASP A 111 -2.00 17.27 -1.40
CA ASP A 111 -1.40 16.24 -0.56
C ASP A 111 -2.48 15.25 -0.10
N VAL A 112 -2.62 14.14 -0.82
CA VAL A 112 -3.65 13.13 -0.57
C VAL A 112 -3.49 12.47 0.79
N ILE A 113 -2.24 12.23 1.24
CA ILE A 113 -1.99 11.63 2.54
C ILE A 113 -2.39 12.58 3.67
N GLY A 114 -2.07 13.88 3.53
CA GLY A 114 -2.51 14.90 4.47
C GLY A 114 -4.04 15.01 4.57
N GLU A 115 -4.74 15.00 3.43
CA GLU A 115 -6.20 15.08 3.39
C GLU A 115 -6.87 13.83 4.03
N LEU A 116 -6.33 12.63 3.78
CA LEU A 116 -6.86 11.40 4.39
C LEU A 116 -6.55 11.30 5.89
N ALA A 117 -5.38 11.76 6.34
CA ALA A 117 -5.05 11.81 7.76
C ALA A 117 -6.05 12.70 8.52
N GLU A 118 -6.38 13.87 7.96
CA GLU A 118 -7.35 14.79 8.53
C GLU A 118 -8.77 14.21 8.53
N ALA A 119 -9.21 13.60 7.43
CA ALA A 119 -10.51 12.95 7.34
C ALA A 119 -10.61 11.77 8.33
N CYS A 120 -9.58 10.93 8.44
CA CYS A 120 -9.54 9.84 9.42
C CYS A 120 -9.70 10.37 10.86
N ARG A 121 -8.99 11.45 11.21
CA ARG A 121 -9.13 12.11 12.51
C ARG A 121 -10.55 12.63 12.76
N LYS A 122 -11.17 13.26 11.77
CA LYS A 122 -12.54 13.78 11.83
C LYS A 122 -13.58 12.68 12.07
N HIS A 123 -13.40 11.52 11.44
CA HIS A 123 -14.35 10.40 11.49
C HIS A 123 -14.01 9.33 12.55
N GLY A 124 -12.95 9.53 13.34
CA GLY A 124 -12.54 8.58 14.38
C GLY A 124 -11.94 7.27 13.84
N ILE A 125 -11.44 7.27 12.61
CA ILE A 125 -10.72 6.15 11.98
C ILE A 125 -9.22 6.29 12.29
N LYS A 126 -8.57 5.20 12.70
CA LYS A 126 -7.12 5.19 12.88
C LYS A 126 -6.41 5.16 11.52
N PHE A 127 -5.38 5.99 11.35
CA PHE A 127 -4.69 6.13 10.07
C PHE A 127 -3.34 5.43 10.06
N GLY A 128 -3.05 4.67 9.01
CA GLY A 128 -1.77 4.00 8.78
C GLY A 128 -1.30 4.20 7.36
N LEU A 129 -0.03 3.92 7.10
CA LEU A 129 0.58 4.13 5.79
C LEU A 129 1.31 2.89 5.32
N TYR A 130 1.16 2.58 4.04
CA TYR A 130 2.04 1.66 3.32
C TYR A 130 3.22 2.45 2.74
N TYR A 131 4.42 1.88 2.79
CA TYR A 131 5.59 2.41 2.07
C TYR A 131 6.45 1.26 1.53
N SER A 132 6.70 1.26 0.22
CA SER A 132 7.65 0.33 -0.42
C SER A 132 9.09 0.72 -0.06
N GLN A 133 9.60 0.20 1.05
CA GLN A 133 10.92 0.53 1.55
C GLN A 133 12.03 -0.06 0.70
N ASP A 134 11.85 -1.24 0.11
CA ASP A 134 12.91 -1.95 -0.63
C ASP A 134 12.88 -1.62 -2.13
N LEU A 135 11.75 -1.89 -2.78
CA LEU A 135 11.61 -1.67 -4.23
C LEU A 135 11.34 -0.20 -4.52
N ASP A 136 12.08 0.34 -5.46
CA ASP A 136 11.87 1.67 -6.03
C ASP A 136 12.33 1.67 -7.48
N TRP A 137 11.41 1.43 -8.42
CA TRP A 137 11.69 1.33 -9.85
C TRP A 137 12.11 2.67 -10.47
N SER A 138 11.91 3.77 -9.75
CA SER A 138 12.37 5.09 -10.17
C SER A 138 13.82 5.37 -9.81
N GLU A 139 14.46 4.56 -8.96
CA GLU A 139 15.83 4.78 -8.51
C GLU A 139 16.83 3.81 -9.15
N PRO A 140 18.01 4.29 -9.60
CA PRO A 140 19.06 3.42 -10.16
C PRO A 140 19.48 2.27 -9.25
N ASN A 141 19.47 2.53 -7.94
CA ASN A 141 19.85 1.59 -6.89
C ASN A 141 18.65 1.01 -6.13
N GLY A 142 17.43 1.10 -6.68
CA GLY A 142 16.25 0.48 -6.09
C GLY A 142 16.43 -1.03 -5.91
N GLY A 143 15.85 -1.59 -4.85
CA GLY A 143 16.03 -2.98 -4.46
C GLY A 143 15.46 -4.02 -5.46
N GLY A 144 15.51 -5.28 -5.05
CA GLY A 144 15.01 -6.44 -5.78
C GLY A 144 16.00 -7.14 -6.70
N TYR A 145 17.17 -6.56 -6.94
CA TYR A 145 18.16 -7.07 -7.90
C TYR A 145 18.85 -8.37 -7.46
N THR A 146 18.73 -8.75 -6.19
CA THR A 146 19.26 -10.01 -5.62
C THR A 146 18.35 -11.22 -5.84
N ARG A 147 17.11 -11.01 -6.29
CA ARG A 147 16.05 -12.06 -6.32
C ARG A 147 15.86 -12.73 -7.68
N GLY A 148 16.52 -12.21 -8.72
CA GLY A 148 16.32 -12.66 -10.10
C GLY A 148 14.85 -12.59 -10.55
N LYS A 149 14.48 -13.43 -11.51
CA LYS A 149 13.10 -13.53 -12.03
C LYS A 149 12.30 -14.54 -11.22
N THR A 150 11.86 -14.13 -10.04
CA THR A 150 11.03 -14.97 -9.14
C THR A 150 9.61 -14.46 -8.98
N TRP A 151 9.27 -13.32 -9.61
CA TRP A 151 7.91 -12.78 -9.64
C TRP A 151 7.19 -13.18 -10.95
N GLY A 152 5.86 -13.09 -10.95
CA GLY A 152 5.03 -13.38 -12.14
C GLY A 152 5.21 -14.82 -12.65
N ARG A 153 5.29 -15.81 -11.74
CA ARG A 153 5.61 -17.21 -12.08
C ARG A 153 6.98 -17.37 -12.79
N GLY A 154 7.95 -16.54 -12.42
CA GLY A 154 9.29 -16.53 -12.98
C GLY A 154 9.44 -15.76 -14.29
N SER A 155 8.39 -15.05 -14.73
CA SER A 155 8.43 -14.26 -15.97
C SER A 155 9.02 -12.87 -15.80
N ALA A 156 9.04 -12.32 -14.57
CA ALA A 156 9.50 -10.97 -14.30
C ALA A 156 10.34 -10.86 -13.02
N GLY A 157 11.20 -9.84 -13.00
CA GLY A 157 12.06 -9.51 -11.85
C GLY A 157 11.37 -8.63 -10.82
N TRP A 158 12.13 -8.20 -9.81
CA TRP A 158 11.67 -7.29 -8.76
C TRP A 158 12.22 -5.86 -8.90
N THR A 159 13.33 -5.72 -9.61
CA THR A 159 14.03 -4.45 -9.84
C THR A 159 13.71 -3.91 -11.24
N ASN A 160 13.93 -2.60 -11.42
CA ASN A 160 13.97 -1.98 -12.74
C ASN A 160 15.34 -2.28 -13.38
N ASP A 161 15.37 -3.30 -14.23
CA ASP A 161 16.54 -3.73 -15.02
C ASP A 161 16.41 -3.36 -16.51
N TRP A 162 15.38 -2.59 -16.90
CA TRP A 162 15.25 -2.06 -18.27
C TRP A 162 15.83 -0.65 -18.39
N ASP A 163 15.65 0.21 -17.38
CA ASP A 163 16.31 1.51 -17.31
C ASP A 163 17.70 1.41 -16.67
N PHE A 164 17.87 0.48 -15.72
CA PHE A 164 19.10 0.31 -14.94
C PHE A 164 19.62 -1.14 -15.01
N PRO A 165 20.17 -1.57 -16.16
CA PRO A 165 20.46 -2.98 -16.44
C PRO A 165 21.65 -3.56 -15.66
N ASP A 166 22.54 -2.71 -15.13
CA ASP A 166 23.77 -3.13 -14.44
C ASP A 166 23.50 -3.53 -12.97
N ASN A 167 22.81 -4.65 -12.78
CA ASN A 167 22.45 -5.17 -11.46
C ASN A 167 23.67 -5.58 -10.60
N GLU A 168 24.81 -5.92 -11.22
CA GLU A 168 26.02 -6.34 -10.49
C GLU A 168 26.64 -5.17 -9.72
N ASN A 169 26.47 -3.93 -10.19
CA ASN A 169 27.01 -2.73 -9.56
C ASN A 169 25.97 -1.91 -8.78
N LYS A 170 24.73 -2.39 -8.64
CA LYS A 170 23.72 -1.71 -7.82
C LYS A 170 24.10 -1.73 -6.34
N ASN A 171 23.99 -0.58 -5.69
CA ASN A 171 24.24 -0.40 -4.27
C ASN A 171 23.02 0.20 -3.57
N TYR A 172 22.16 -0.68 -3.04
CA TYR A 172 20.92 -0.32 -2.38
C TYR A 172 21.09 0.69 -1.23
N THR A 173 22.22 0.68 -0.51
CA THR A 173 22.51 1.67 0.54
C THR A 173 22.45 3.11 0.01
N GLN A 174 22.80 3.36 -1.25
CA GLN A 174 22.67 4.70 -1.85
C GLN A 174 21.21 5.12 -1.99
N CYS A 175 20.34 4.24 -2.49
CA CYS A 175 18.89 4.49 -2.55
C CYS A 175 18.30 4.67 -1.15
N TYR A 176 18.73 3.81 -0.23
CA TYR A 176 18.26 3.82 1.15
C TYR A 176 18.55 5.15 1.85
N GLU A 177 19.80 5.62 1.81
CA GLU A 177 20.23 6.87 2.44
C GLU A 177 19.66 8.11 1.74
N ALA A 178 19.62 8.11 0.42
CA ALA A 178 19.20 9.28 -0.35
C ALA A 178 17.68 9.47 -0.41
N LYS A 179 16.90 8.38 -0.41
CA LYS A 179 15.45 8.41 -0.63
C LYS A 179 14.64 7.71 0.46
N ILE A 180 14.88 6.42 0.70
CA ILE A 180 14.01 5.60 1.55
C ILE A 180 13.97 6.13 2.98
N LYS A 181 15.12 6.22 3.64
CA LYS A 181 15.22 6.70 5.01
C LYS A 181 14.66 8.12 5.20
N PRO A 182 15.03 9.12 4.39
CA PRO A 182 14.48 10.47 4.58
C PRO A 182 12.99 10.54 4.25
N GLN A 183 12.46 9.79 3.26
CA GLN A 183 11.01 9.74 3.01
C GLN A 183 10.23 9.03 4.13
N VAL A 184 10.77 7.95 4.69
CA VAL A 184 10.16 7.31 5.88
C VAL A 184 10.10 8.32 7.04
N LYS A 185 11.14 9.13 7.25
CA LYS A 185 11.09 10.21 8.25
C LYS A 185 9.99 11.25 7.93
N GLU A 186 9.81 11.63 6.66
CA GLU A 186 8.75 12.57 6.26
C GLU A 186 7.37 12.04 6.64
N ILE A 187 7.03 10.80 6.24
CA ILE A 187 5.70 10.25 6.50
C ILE A 187 5.44 10.03 8.00
N LEU A 188 6.48 9.73 8.78
CA LEU A 188 6.38 9.56 10.23
C LEU A 188 6.20 10.88 10.99
N THR A 189 6.41 12.03 10.35
CA THR A 189 6.45 13.33 11.06
C THR A 189 5.46 14.37 10.54
N GLN A 190 4.81 14.14 9.39
CA GLN A 190 3.95 15.14 8.76
C GLN A 190 2.44 14.90 8.93
N TYR A 191 2.00 13.67 9.24
CA TYR A 191 0.58 13.27 9.11
C TYR A 191 -0.11 12.90 10.43
N GLY A 192 0.39 13.43 11.55
CA GLY A 192 -0.16 13.16 12.88
C GLY A 192 0.16 11.75 13.39
N ASP A 193 -0.73 11.21 14.23
CA ASP A 193 -0.55 9.90 14.85
C ASP A 193 -0.87 8.78 13.87
N LEU A 194 0.12 7.92 13.61
CA LEU A 194 -0.04 6.73 12.80
C LEU A 194 -0.28 5.50 13.67
N CYS A 195 -1.28 4.70 13.32
CA CYS A 195 -1.57 3.44 14.02
C CYS A 195 -0.69 2.29 13.54
N LEU A 196 -0.30 2.28 12.26
CA LEU A 196 0.62 1.31 11.70
C LEU A 196 1.39 1.85 10.49
N ILE A 197 2.57 1.28 10.26
CA ILE A 197 3.30 1.35 8.99
C ILE A 197 3.38 -0.06 8.39
N TRP A 198 3.00 -0.14 7.12
CA TRP A 198 3.00 -1.35 6.33
C TRP A 198 4.15 -1.29 5.31
N PHE A 199 5.26 -1.93 5.66
CA PHE A 199 6.41 -2.13 4.79
C PHE A 199 6.24 -3.38 3.93
N ASP A 200 7.01 -3.52 2.87
CA ASP A 200 6.82 -4.59 1.89
C ASP A 200 8.11 -5.14 1.27
N THR A 201 8.03 -6.39 0.79
CA THR A 201 9.04 -7.06 -0.04
C THR A 201 10.50 -6.82 0.38
N PRO A 202 10.93 -7.20 1.61
CA PRO A 202 12.29 -6.97 2.09
C PRO A 202 13.25 -7.96 1.43
N THR A 203 13.70 -7.63 0.22
CA THR A 203 14.48 -8.50 -0.65
C THR A 203 15.97 -8.17 -0.69
N THR A 204 16.30 -6.92 -0.41
CA THR A 204 17.65 -6.33 -0.52
C THR A 204 18.07 -5.64 0.77
N LEU A 205 17.10 -5.16 1.57
CA LEU A 205 17.37 -4.54 2.87
C LEU A 205 18.25 -5.41 3.77
N SER A 206 19.31 -4.80 4.33
CA SER A 206 20.10 -5.43 5.39
C SER A 206 19.33 -5.48 6.72
N LEU A 207 19.85 -6.29 7.66
CA LEU A 207 19.36 -6.34 9.04
C LEU A 207 19.45 -4.95 9.70
N GLU A 208 20.57 -4.26 9.54
CA GLU A 208 20.84 -2.94 10.10
C GLU A 208 19.87 -1.89 9.56
N GLN A 209 19.60 -1.90 8.25
CA GLN A 209 18.63 -1.00 7.63
C GLN A 209 17.21 -1.27 8.11
N SER A 210 16.83 -2.56 8.24
CA SER A 210 15.50 -2.92 8.75
C SER A 210 15.33 -2.48 10.20
N LYS A 211 16.38 -2.66 11.01
CA LYS A 211 16.41 -2.22 12.40
C LYS A 211 16.35 -0.70 12.51
N GLU A 212 17.10 0.04 11.69
CA GLU A 212 17.08 1.50 11.70
C GLU A 212 15.69 2.04 11.34
N LEU A 213 15.01 1.47 10.34
CA LEU A 213 13.63 1.85 10.03
C LEU A 213 12.66 1.56 11.19
N ALA A 214 12.75 0.38 11.82
CA ALA A 214 11.91 0.05 12.97
C ALA A 214 12.14 1.03 14.15
N ASP A 215 13.41 1.29 14.48
CA ASP A 215 13.79 2.23 15.53
C ASP A 215 13.29 3.65 15.22
N MET A 216 13.33 4.07 13.94
CA MET A 216 12.76 5.35 13.50
C MET A 216 11.25 5.41 13.70
N VAL A 217 10.51 4.36 13.31
CA VAL A 217 9.06 4.29 13.54
C VAL A 217 8.76 4.43 15.03
N HIS A 218 9.42 3.64 15.89
CA HIS A 218 9.15 3.69 17.33
C HIS A 218 9.62 5.00 18.00
N LYS A 219 10.63 5.67 17.43
CA LYS A 219 11.08 6.99 17.90
C LYS A 219 10.08 8.10 17.59
N TYR A 220 9.61 8.18 16.35
CA TYR A 220 8.74 9.28 15.90
C TYR A 220 7.25 8.99 16.16
N GLN A 221 6.88 7.71 16.18
CA GLN A 221 5.50 7.23 16.30
C GLN A 221 5.46 6.07 17.33
N PRO A 222 5.60 6.34 18.64
CA PRO A 222 5.73 5.29 19.67
C PRO A 222 4.51 4.35 19.74
N ASN A 223 3.34 4.84 19.34
CA ASN A 223 2.09 4.08 19.29
C ASN A 223 1.85 3.34 17.96
N CYS A 224 2.73 3.52 16.97
CA CYS A 224 2.63 2.86 15.68
C CYS A 224 3.12 1.41 15.75
N LEU A 225 2.44 0.53 15.00
CA LEU A 225 2.81 -0.87 14.80
C LEU A 225 3.52 -1.04 13.45
N VAL A 226 4.60 -1.80 13.42
CA VAL A 226 5.35 -2.16 12.22
C VAL A 226 4.95 -3.57 11.78
N ASN A 227 4.63 -3.77 10.50
CA ASN A 227 4.32 -5.12 10.02
C ASN A 227 5.59 -5.98 9.84
N SER A 228 5.43 -7.30 9.84
CA SER A 228 6.54 -8.27 9.70
C SER A 228 7.30 -8.18 8.38
N ARG A 229 6.71 -7.56 7.34
CA ARG A 229 7.34 -7.41 6.02
C ARG A 229 8.33 -6.24 5.95
N ILE A 230 8.60 -5.55 7.07
CA ILE A 230 9.81 -4.73 7.19
C ILE A 230 11.09 -5.57 6.97
N GLY A 231 11.03 -6.87 7.27
CA GLY A 231 12.14 -7.81 7.09
C GLY A 231 12.95 -8.05 8.36
N ASN A 232 13.81 -9.08 8.30
CA ASN A 232 14.82 -9.38 9.30
C ASN A 232 14.30 -9.50 10.75
N GLY A 233 13.02 -9.87 10.93
CA GLY A 233 12.41 -10.06 12.25
C GLY A 233 12.09 -8.77 13.02
N MET A 234 12.06 -7.61 12.35
CA MET A 234 11.90 -6.29 13.01
C MET A 234 10.43 -5.81 13.17
N GLY A 235 9.43 -6.63 12.81
CA GLY A 235 8.01 -6.24 12.89
C GLY A 235 7.35 -6.50 14.23
N ASP A 236 6.37 -5.67 14.60
CA ASP A 236 5.55 -5.77 15.81
C ASP A 236 4.37 -6.75 15.68
N TYR A 237 3.88 -6.96 14.46
CA TYR A 237 2.79 -7.89 14.13
C TYR A 237 3.07 -8.63 12.82
N ARG A 238 2.48 -9.82 12.66
CA ARG A 238 2.65 -10.62 11.45
C ARG A 238 1.58 -10.30 10.43
N SER A 239 2.01 -9.88 9.25
CA SER A 239 1.17 -9.83 8.05
C SER A 239 1.21 -11.20 7.36
N MET A 240 0.05 -11.75 7.05
CA MET A 240 -0.04 -12.98 6.24
C MET A 240 0.37 -12.72 4.78
N GLY A 241 0.52 -13.80 4.02
CA GLY A 241 0.66 -13.72 2.57
C GLY A 241 -0.52 -12.98 1.92
N ASP A 242 -0.29 -12.48 0.70
CA ASP A 242 -1.30 -11.76 -0.06
C ASP A 242 -2.54 -12.63 -0.28
N ASN A 243 -3.71 -12.15 0.18
CA ASN A 243 -4.97 -12.90 0.14
C ASN A 243 -4.94 -14.24 0.91
N GLU A 244 -3.98 -14.44 1.83
CA GLU A 244 -3.88 -15.66 2.64
C GLU A 244 -4.88 -15.64 3.80
N ILE A 245 -5.70 -16.70 3.87
CA ILE A 245 -6.76 -16.90 4.86
C ILE A 245 -6.43 -18.17 5.65
N PRO A 246 -5.63 -18.08 6.73
CA PRO A 246 -5.22 -19.26 7.48
C PRO A 246 -6.40 -19.89 8.24
N ASP A 247 -6.37 -21.22 8.36
CA ASP A 247 -7.34 -22.00 9.15
C ASP A 247 -6.92 -22.17 10.62
N GLU A 248 -5.67 -21.87 10.93
CA GLU A 248 -5.09 -22.00 12.26
C GLU A 248 -5.53 -20.85 13.18
N THR A 249 -5.94 -21.17 14.41
CA THR A 249 -6.25 -20.18 15.44
C THR A 249 -4.95 -19.59 15.99
N MET A 250 -4.87 -18.26 16.01
CA MET A 250 -3.69 -17.48 16.43
C MET A 250 -4.04 -16.54 17.60
N PRO A 251 -4.45 -17.07 18.78
CA PRO A 251 -4.92 -16.24 19.89
C PRO A 251 -3.79 -15.44 20.55
N GLU A 252 -2.56 -15.95 20.43
CA GLU A 252 -1.35 -15.35 20.98
C GLU A 252 -0.58 -14.60 19.90
N GLY A 253 -0.73 -13.28 19.86
CA GLY A 253 0.03 -12.40 18.97
C GLY A 253 -0.81 -11.28 18.38
N LEU A 254 -0.27 -10.65 17.34
CA LEU A 254 -0.92 -9.64 16.52
C LEU A 254 -0.78 -10.08 15.07
N PHE A 255 -1.90 -10.24 14.37
CA PHE A 255 -1.94 -10.81 13.03
C PHE A 255 -2.92 -10.06 12.16
N GLU A 256 -2.61 -9.97 10.87
CA GLU A 256 -3.46 -9.33 9.88
C GLU A 256 -3.34 -10.05 8.54
N SER A 257 -4.48 -10.33 7.91
CA SER A 257 -4.55 -10.75 6.52
C SER A 257 -5.01 -9.58 5.66
N ALA A 258 -4.13 -9.13 4.77
CA ALA A 258 -4.49 -8.18 3.73
C ALA A 258 -5.08 -8.95 2.54
N CYS A 259 -6.24 -8.55 2.06
CA CYS A 259 -6.84 -9.12 0.85
C CYS A 259 -7.50 -8.07 -0.02
N THR A 260 -7.66 -8.40 -1.28
CA THR A 260 -8.29 -7.55 -2.30
C THR A 260 -9.79 -7.81 -2.37
N ILE A 261 -10.58 -6.80 -2.74
CA ILE A 261 -12.01 -6.97 -2.99
C ILE A 261 -12.29 -7.68 -4.32
N ASN A 262 -11.49 -7.43 -5.36
CA ASN A 262 -11.43 -8.19 -6.61
C ASN A 262 -10.15 -9.05 -6.64
N ASP A 263 -9.45 -9.16 -7.77
CA ASP A 263 -8.21 -9.95 -7.90
C ASP A 263 -6.95 -9.08 -8.04
N THR A 264 -7.06 -7.77 -7.77
CA THR A 264 -5.96 -6.79 -7.90
C THR A 264 -5.90 -5.81 -6.73
N TRP A 265 -4.71 -5.28 -6.44
CA TRP A 265 -4.56 -4.23 -5.43
C TRP A 265 -4.83 -2.85 -6.04
N GLY A 266 -4.06 -2.45 -7.05
CA GLY A 266 -4.29 -1.24 -7.82
C GLY A 266 -5.44 -1.41 -8.82
N TYR A 267 -6.07 -0.29 -9.19
CA TYR A 267 -7.20 -0.29 -10.14
C TYR A 267 -6.84 -0.97 -11.48
N LYS A 268 -7.73 -1.86 -11.94
CA LYS A 268 -7.62 -2.60 -13.19
C LYS A 268 -8.96 -2.61 -13.91
N SER A 269 -9.03 -1.95 -15.07
CA SER A 269 -10.30 -1.59 -15.73
C SER A 269 -11.13 -2.79 -16.20
N PHE A 270 -10.49 -3.95 -16.37
CA PHE A 270 -11.11 -5.18 -16.86
C PHE A 270 -11.15 -6.30 -15.81
N ASP A 271 -10.77 -6.02 -14.56
CA ASP A 271 -11.01 -6.94 -13.44
C ASP A 271 -12.31 -6.57 -12.73
N ASN A 272 -13.34 -7.37 -13.03
CA ASN A 272 -14.67 -7.23 -12.47
C ASN A 272 -15.06 -8.39 -11.54
N ASN A 273 -14.08 -9.15 -11.03
CA ASN A 273 -14.33 -10.29 -10.15
C ASN A 273 -14.53 -9.85 -8.69
N TRP A 274 -15.51 -8.99 -8.46
CA TRP A 274 -15.79 -8.42 -7.14
C TRP A 274 -16.35 -9.48 -6.18
N LYS A 275 -15.72 -9.66 -5.02
CA LYS A 275 -16.28 -10.47 -3.92
C LYS A 275 -17.62 -9.88 -3.50
N SER A 276 -18.60 -10.75 -3.24
CA SER A 276 -19.88 -10.33 -2.68
C SER A 276 -19.74 -9.86 -1.22
N ALA A 277 -20.73 -9.11 -0.74
CA ALA A 277 -20.80 -8.72 0.66
C ALA A 277 -20.80 -9.94 1.61
N ASP A 278 -21.53 -11.00 1.25
CA ASP A 278 -21.52 -12.27 2.00
C ASP A 278 -20.13 -12.87 2.11
N ARG A 279 -19.38 -12.91 0.99
CA ARG A 279 -18.03 -13.46 1.00
C ARG A 279 -17.09 -12.63 1.88
N ILE A 280 -17.21 -11.30 1.86
CA ILE A 280 -16.41 -10.42 2.71
C ILE A 280 -16.73 -10.65 4.19
N ILE A 281 -18.01 -10.77 4.55
CA ILE A 281 -18.42 -11.04 5.94
C ILE A 281 -17.94 -12.41 6.40
N GLU A 282 -18.09 -13.45 5.58
CA GLU A 282 -17.61 -14.80 5.86
C GLU A 282 -16.09 -14.80 6.13
N LEU A 283 -15.30 -14.18 5.25
CA LEU A 283 -13.85 -14.05 5.42
C LEU A 283 -13.49 -13.26 6.68
N LYS A 284 -14.20 -12.15 6.93
CA LYS A 284 -14.03 -11.33 8.13
C LYS A 284 -14.26 -12.15 9.40
N GLU A 285 -15.37 -12.88 9.48
CA GLU A 285 -15.71 -13.70 10.65
C GLU A 285 -14.72 -14.84 10.83
N HIS A 286 -14.33 -15.51 9.74
CA HIS A 286 -13.35 -16.59 9.75
C HIS A 286 -11.99 -16.14 10.31
N LEU A 287 -11.48 -15.00 9.84
CA LEU A 287 -10.23 -14.40 10.30
C LEU A 287 -10.33 -13.91 11.76
N ASN A 288 -11.42 -13.21 12.10
CA ASN A 288 -11.62 -12.66 13.44
C ASN A 288 -11.73 -13.76 14.50
N ALA A 289 -12.42 -14.87 14.21
CA ALA A 289 -12.54 -16.03 15.07
C ALA A 289 -11.18 -16.70 15.35
N ARG A 290 -10.20 -16.48 14.47
CA ARG A 290 -8.83 -16.98 14.60
C ARG A 290 -7.85 -15.95 15.15
N GLY A 291 -8.32 -14.74 15.49
CA GLY A 291 -7.49 -13.69 16.09
C GLY A 291 -6.77 -12.78 15.09
N LEU A 292 -7.12 -12.83 13.81
CA LEU A 292 -6.55 -11.96 12.77
C LEU A 292 -7.45 -10.76 12.51
N ASN A 293 -6.84 -9.61 12.21
CA ASN A 293 -7.53 -8.50 11.58
C ASN A 293 -7.67 -8.76 10.08
N TYR A 294 -8.79 -8.35 9.51
CA TYR A 294 -9.00 -8.34 8.07
C TYR A 294 -8.76 -6.95 7.49
N LEU A 295 -7.72 -6.81 6.66
CA LEU A 295 -7.41 -5.56 5.97
C LEU A 295 -7.86 -5.68 4.50
N LEU A 296 -8.99 -5.07 4.16
CA LEU A 296 -9.62 -5.21 2.85
C LEU A 296 -9.27 -4.04 1.93
N ASN A 297 -8.64 -4.33 0.79
CA ASN A 297 -8.20 -3.35 -0.18
C ASN A 297 -9.28 -2.89 -1.15
N VAL A 298 -9.27 -1.59 -1.44
CA VAL A 298 -9.88 -0.97 -2.62
C VAL A 298 -8.81 -0.31 -3.48
N GLY A 299 -8.99 -0.33 -4.81
CA GLY A 299 -8.12 0.36 -5.77
C GLY A 299 -8.86 1.49 -6.49
N PRO A 300 -8.69 2.76 -6.07
CA PRO A 300 -9.31 3.90 -6.72
C PRO A 300 -8.82 4.10 -8.15
N ASP A 301 -9.71 4.59 -9.02
CA ASP A 301 -9.36 4.93 -10.40
C ASP A 301 -8.55 6.23 -10.50
N TYR A 302 -8.06 6.56 -11.71
CA TYR A 302 -7.25 7.76 -11.95
C TYR A 302 -7.99 9.09 -11.72
N LEU A 303 -9.33 9.08 -11.61
CA LEU A 303 -10.12 10.26 -11.25
C LEU A 303 -10.27 10.44 -9.74
N GLY A 304 -9.83 9.48 -8.94
CA GLY A 304 -9.95 9.50 -7.48
C GLY A 304 -11.26 8.89 -6.96
N ARG A 305 -11.92 8.05 -7.76
CA ARG A 305 -13.12 7.33 -7.33
C ARG A 305 -12.76 5.93 -6.87
N ILE A 306 -13.29 5.52 -5.71
CA ILE A 306 -13.39 4.10 -5.40
C ILE A 306 -14.41 3.48 -6.39
N PRO A 307 -14.10 2.37 -7.07
CA PRO A 307 -14.99 1.77 -8.06
C PRO A 307 -16.39 1.53 -7.50
N ALA A 308 -17.43 1.87 -8.28
CA ALA A 308 -18.82 1.76 -7.84
C ALA A 308 -19.20 0.36 -7.29
N PRO A 309 -18.75 -0.76 -7.90
CA PRO A 309 -19.00 -2.09 -7.32
C PRO A 309 -18.40 -2.25 -5.92
N SER A 310 -17.19 -1.74 -5.67
CA SER A 310 -16.57 -1.76 -4.34
C SER A 310 -17.37 -0.95 -3.33
N VAL A 311 -17.85 0.25 -3.72
CA VAL A 311 -18.69 1.10 -2.86
C VAL A 311 -19.99 0.39 -2.49
N GLU A 312 -20.67 -0.21 -3.48
CA GLU A 312 -21.92 -0.94 -3.27
C GLU A 312 -21.71 -2.13 -2.31
N VAL A 313 -20.70 -2.96 -2.58
CA VAL A 313 -20.38 -4.10 -1.74
C VAL A 313 -20.06 -3.69 -0.31
N LEU A 314 -19.22 -2.66 -0.10
CA LEU A 314 -18.84 -2.19 1.24
C LEU A 314 -20.03 -1.61 2.02
N ARG A 315 -20.95 -0.90 1.36
CA ARG A 315 -22.20 -0.44 1.98
C ARG A 315 -23.10 -1.60 2.39
N GLN A 316 -23.22 -2.62 1.54
CA GLN A 316 -23.96 -3.83 1.89
C GLN A 316 -23.32 -4.59 3.07
N VAL A 317 -21.99 -4.63 3.16
CA VAL A 317 -21.28 -5.18 4.33
C VAL A 317 -21.67 -4.41 5.60
N GLY A 318 -21.60 -3.08 5.55
CA GLY A 318 -22.04 -2.20 6.64
C GLY A 318 -23.45 -2.49 7.14
N GLN A 319 -24.42 -2.53 6.21
CA GLN A 319 -25.84 -2.80 6.49
C GLN A 319 -26.11 -4.16 7.13
N ARG A 320 -25.25 -5.16 6.89
CA ARG A 320 -25.41 -6.51 7.45
C ARG A 320 -24.68 -6.70 8.77
N LEU A 321 -23.70 -5.85 9.07
CA LEU A 321 -22.94 -5.86 10.34
C LEU A 321 -23.58 -4.97 11.42
N SER A 322 -24.46 -4.03 11.03
CA SER A 322 -25.25 -3.18 11.94
C SER A 322 -26.44 -3.91 12.52
#